data_AF-A0A353F792-F1
#
_entry.id   AF-A0A353F792-F1
#
_cell.length_a   1.000
_cell.length_b   1.000
_cell.length_c   1.000
_cell.angle_alpha   90.00
_cell.angle_beta   90.00
_cell.angle_gamma   90.00
#
_symmetry.space_group_name_H-M   'P 1'
#
loop_
_entity.id
_entity.type
_entity.pdbx_description
1 polymer ?
#
loop_
_entity_poly.entity_id
_entity_poly.type
_entity_poly.pdbx_seq_one_letter_code
_entity_poly.pdbx_strand_id
1 'polypeptide(L)' 'MSEKIAILTSGGDAAGMNPAVKSAADYAGKNGMTPYLVEWGLR' A
#
# COMPACT_ATOMS: atom_id res chain seq x y z
N MET A 1 2.65 -11.97 -16.70
CA MET A 1 3.28 -11.55 -15.42
C MET A 1 2.42 -10.46 -14.82
N SER A 2 2.07 -10.53 -13.54
CA SER A 2 1.35 -9.44 -12.84
C SER A 2 2.36 -8.37 -12.42
N GLU A 3 2.06 -7.10 -12.68
CA GLU A 3 2.86 -5.98 -12.17
C GLU A 3 2.81 -5.97 -10.63
N LYS A 4 3.93 -5.63 -9.99
CA LYS A 4 4.04 -5.63 -8.53
C LYS A 4 4.11 -4.19 -8.03
N ILE A 5 3.42 -3.89 -6.94
CA ILE A 5 3.43 -2.56 -6.31
C ILE A 5 3.69 -2.68 -4.82
N ALA A 6 4.57 -1.83 -4.29
CA ALA A 6 4.83 -1.70 -2.87
C ALA A 6 4.04 -0.50 -2.31
N ILE A 7 3.39 -0.70 -1.17
CA ILE A 7 2.63 0.31 -0.44
C ILE A 7 3.29 0.47 0.92
N LEU A 8 3.61 1.71 1.31
CA LEU A 8 4.24 2.03 2.58
C LEU A 8 3.76 3.38 3.09
N THR A 9 3.76 3.56 4.41
CA THR A 9 3.55 4.86 5.05
C THR A 9 4.85 5.28 5.72
N SER A 10 5.23 6.55 5.57
CA SER A 10 6.44 7.11 6.18
C SER A 10 6.12 8.42 6.89
N GLY A 11 6.90 8.74 7.93
CA GLY A 11 6.63 9.88 8.80
C GLY A 11 5.78 9.52 10.03
N GLY A 12 5.14 10.53 10.62
CA GLY A 12 4.24 10.34 11.76
C GLY A 12 2.89 9.76 11.34
N ASP A 13 2.34 8.87 12.16
CA ASP A 13 1.03 8.27 11.90
C ASP A 13 -0.11 9.29 12.01
N ALA A 14 -1.15 9.11 11.19
CA ALA A 14 -2.30 9.98 11.14
C ALA A 14 -3.59 9.18 10.94
N ALA A 15 -4.69 9.71 11.49
CA ALA A 15 -6.01 9.16 11.23
C ALA A 15 -6.28 9.14 9.72
N GLY A 16 -6.63 7.97 9.19
CA GLY A 16 -6.90 7.76 7.77
C GLY A 16 -5.80 7.02 6.99
N MET A 17 -4.63 6.76 7.59
CA MET A 17 -3.58 5.99 6.90
C MET A 17 -4.01 4.55 6.58
N ASN A 18 -4.66 3.85 7.52
CA ASN A 18 -5.18 2.49 7.28
C ASN A 18 -6.18 2.40 6.11
N PRO A 19 -7.24 3.23 6.04
CA PRO A 19 -8.13 3.20 4.89
C PRO A 19 -7.46 3.64 3.58
N ALA A 20 -6.46 4.53 3.61
CA ALA A 20 -5.68 4.89 2.43
C ALA A 20 -4.88 3.69 1.88
N VAL A 21 -4.17 2.96 2.74
CA VAL A 21 -3.45 1.73 2.39
C VAL A 21 -4.40 0.67 1.84
N LYS A 22 -5.56 0.47 2.48
CA LYS A 22 -6.61 -0.45 2.02
C LYS A 22 -7.11 -0.09 0.62
N SER A 23 -7.43 1.18 0.39
CA SER A 23 -7.90 1.68 -0.90
C SER A 23 -6.86 1.44 -2.01
N ALA A 24 -5.59 1.72 -1.73
CA ALA A 24 -4.50 1.48 -2.67
C ALA A 24 -4.32 -0.02 -3.00
N ALA A 25 -4.38 -0.90 -2.00
CA ALA A 25 -4.28 -2.35 -2.20
C ALA A 25 -5.47 -2.90 -3.00
N ASP A 26 -6.68 -2.44 -2.72
CA ASP A 26 -7.88 -2.85 -3.46
C ASP A 26 -7.84 -2.35 -4.92
N TYR A 27 -7.37 -1.11 -5.16
CA TYR A 27 -7.14 -0.58 -6.50
C TYR A 27 -6.10 -1.41 -7.27
N ALA A 28 -4.99 -1.77 -6.61
CA ALA A 28 -3.95 -2.62 -7.20
C ALA A 28 -4.53 -3.98 -7.63
N GLY A 29 -5.26 -4.66 -6.75
CA GLY A 29 -5.90 -5.94 -7.06
C GLY A 29 -6.91 -5.85 -8.21
N LYS A 30 -7.73 -4.79 -8.26
CA LYS A 30 -8.69 -4.55 -9.36
C LYS A 30 -8.02 -4.35 -10.72
N ASN A 31 -6.78 -3.85 -10.75
CA ASN A 31 -6.00 -3.65 -11.97
C ASN A 31 -5.08 -4.84 -12.30
N GLY A 32 -5.22 -5.97 -11.60
CA GLY A 32 -4.40 -7.16 -11.85
C GLY A 32 -2.95 -7.04 -11.36
N MET A 33 -2.66 -6.06 -10.50
CA MET A 33 -1.37 -5.92 -9.83
C MET A 33 -1.32 -6.77 -8.55
N THR A 34 -0.12 -7.12 -8.11
CA THR A 34 0.13 -7.78 -6.83
C THR A 34 0.65 -6.76 -5.82
N PRO A 35 -0.16 -6.33 -4.82
CA PRO A 35 0.28 -5.39 -3.79
C PRO A 35 1.12 -6.07 -2.70
N TYR A 36 2.13 -5.34 -2.21
CA TYR A 36 2.95 -5.71 -1.06
C TYR A 36 2.96 -4.55 -0.05
N LEU A 37 2.75 -4.85 1.22
CA LEU A 37 2.90 -3.89 2.30
C LEU A 37 4.37 -3.86 2.75
N VAL A 38 4.97 -2.69 2.84
CA VAL A 38 6.29 -2.49 3.46
C VAL A 38 6.07 -1.93 4.86
N GLU A 39 6.50 -2.70 5.86
CA GLU A 39 6.44 -2.31 7.26
C GLU A 39 7.58 -1.34 7.60
N TRP A 40 7.38 -0.51 8.63
CA TRP A 40 8.38 0.42 9.16
C TRP A 40 8.85 1.56 8.23
N GLY A 41 8.08 1.87 7.19
CA GLY A 41 8.34 3.02 6.32
C GLY A 41 9.63 2.88 5.52
N LEU A 42 10.54 3.84 5.63
CA LEU A 42 11.80 3.88 4.85
C LEU A 42 13.01 3.29 5.62
N ARG A 43 12.75 2.55 6.70
CA ARG A 43 13.79 2.02 7.59
C ARG A 43 14.59 0.87 6.98
#